data_AF-E3EGG9-F1
#
_entry.id   AF-E3EGG9-F1
#
_cell.length_a   1.000
_cell.length_b   1.000
_cell.length_c   1.000
_cell.angle_alpha   90.00
_cell.angle_beta   90.00
_cell.angle_gamma   90.00
#
_symmetry.space_group_name_H-M   'P 1'
#
loop_
_entity.id
_entity.type
_entity.pdbx_description
1 polymer ?
#
loop_
_entity_poly.entity_id
_entity_poly.type
_entity_poly.pdbx_seq_one_letter_code
_entity_poly.pdbx_strand_id
1 'polypeptide(L)'
;MLFQMCYGPEIESIYETIREQSGIKINTLREYYQYTEEGDITSLIEGVITILLDLHFIRKEEGVLFAVEDKEWSNKEVFKRLSKISLSQNEDEESLNYIFSSLYNQVFVKQDKMFETNIHYHVNKNFTKTMIGHEKINAWKRMMESWGLGRRVYTGFYALPHISLLQEIVEEVGEWEGALHLFCEEKIHPVLPCITSEGMIFRGAIFGLMGLQHKSLEISYKQDLPFKSYGPNQEWNWIQLKKKQGDNDDTMSK
;
A
#
# COMPACT_ATOMS: atom_id res chain seq x y z
N MET A 1 -13.27 11.80 3.27
CA MET A 1 -12.12 12.37 2.53
C MET A 1 -10.81 11.75 3.02
N LEU A 2 -10.23 10.85 2.22
CA LEU A 2 -8.91 10.32 2.48
C LEU A 2 -7.87 11.47 2.44
N PHE A 3 -6.81 11.35 3.25
CA PHE A 3 -5.63 12.22 3.23
C PHE A 3 -5.79 13.63 3.85
N GLN A 4 -6.34 13.71 5.07
CA GLN A 4 -6.13 14.86 5.98
C GLN A 4 -4.73 14.79 6.64
N MET A 5 -4.34 15.78 7.46
CA MET A 5 -3.01 15.89 8.10
C MET A 5 -2.76 14.82 9.17
N CYS A 6 -2.98 13.55 8.84
CA CYS A 6 -2.77 12.40 9.69
C CYS A 6 -1.52 11.66 9.17
N TYR A 7 -0.71 11.08 10.07
CA TYR A 7 0.39 10.22 9.66
C TYR A 7 -0.02 8.74 9.77
N GLY A 8 0.75 7.87 9.11
CA GLY A 8 0.44 6.44 9.04
C GLY A 8 0.38 5.74 10.41
N PRO A 9 1.32 6.00 11.35
CA PRO A 9 1.30 5.34 12.66
C PRO A 9 0.08 5.69 13.52
N GLU A 10 -0.43 6.92 13.42
CA GLU A 10 -1.63 7.34 14.15
C GLU A 10 -2.87 6.64 13.60
N ILE A 11 -2.94 6.43 12.27
CA ILE A 11 -4.04 5.69 11.64
C ILE A 11 -4.07 4.25 12.15
N GLU A 12 -2.90 3.59 12.14
CA GLU A 12 -2.73 2.23 12.66
C GLU A 12 -3.11 2.16 14.15
N SER A 13 -2.54 3.01 14.99
CA SER A 13 -2.80 2.99 16.43
C SER A 13 -4.27 3.21 16.77
N ILE A 14 -4.93 4.17 16.13
CA ILE A 14 -6.34 4.47 16.39
C ILE A 14 -7.23 3.32 15.91
N TYR A 15 -6.90 2.71 14.76
CA TYR A 15 -7.59 1.51 14.31
C TYR A 15 -7.48 0.38 15.33
N GLU A 16 -6.27 0.12 15.83
CA GLU A 16 -6.03 -0.92 16.84
C GLU A 16 -6.84 -0.69 18.11
N THR A 17 -6.92 0.57 18.57
CA THR A 17 -7.77 0.93 19.71
C THR A 17 -9.26 0.67 19.44
N ILE A 18 -9.76 0.99 18.24
CA ILE A 18 -11.15 0.72 17.86
C ILE A 18 -11.43 -0.79 17.75
N ARG A 19 -10.45 -1.56 17.28
CA ARG A 19 -10.52 -3.01 17.18
C ARG A 19 -10.61 -3.66 18.55
N GLU A 20 -9.71 -3.29 19.46
CA GLU A 20 -9.66 -3.81 20.83
C GLU A 20 -10.86 -3.33 21.68
N GLN A 21 -11.34 -2.11 21.43
CA GLN A 21 -12.47 -1.50 22.15
C GLN A 21 -13.64 -1.20 21.22
N SER A 22 -14.30 -2.27 20.80
CA SER A 22 -15.49 -2.21 19.95
C SER A 22 -16.61 -1.38 20.59
N GLY A 23 -17.19 -0.43 19.84
CA GLY A 23 -18.23 0.48 20.33
C GLY A 23 -17.69 1.73 21.03
N ILE A 24 -16.42 2.08 20.82
CA ILE A 24 -15.80 3.29 21.38
C ILE A 24 -16.40 4.57 20.77
N LYS A 25 -16.53 5.63 21.58
CA LYS A 25 -16.95 6.96 21.13
C LYS A 25 -15.75 7.80 20.67
N ILE A 26 -15.98 8.71 19.74
CA ILE A 26 -14.95 9.65 19.25
C ILE A 26 -14.34 10.48 20.40
N ASN A 27 -15.16 10.92 21.35
CA ASN A 27 -14.67 11.68 22.51
C ASN A 27 -13.72 10.85 23.38
N THR A 28 -13.97 9.56 23.54
CA THR A 28 -13.12 8.64 24.29
C THR A 28 -11.79 8.43 23.58
N LEU A 29 -11.80 8.27 22.25
CA LEU A 29 -10.55 8.25 21.47
C LEU A 29 -9.76 9.54 21.66
N ARG A 30 -10.41 10.70 21.61
CA ARG A 30 -9.74 11.98 21.86
C ARG A 30 -9.07 12.02 23.24
N GLU A 31 -9.78 11.57 24.27
CA GLU A 31 -9.23 11.51 25.64
C GLU A 31 -8.02 10.59 25.76
N TYR A 32 -7.98 9.46 25.03
CA TYR A 32 -6.83 8.55 25.06
C TYR A 32 -5.59 9.09 24.35
N TYR A 33 -5.77 9.81 23.25
CA TYR A 33 -4.66 10.30 22.43
C TYR A 33 -4.21 11.71 22.80
N GLN A 34 -4.97 12.43 23.63
CA GLN A 34 -4.63 13.77 24.08
C GLN A 34 -3.62 13.70 25.24
N TYR A 35 -2.34 13.99 24.93
CA TYR A 35 -1.26 13.92 25.91
C TYR A 35 -1.21 15.12 26.88
N THR A 36 -1.65 16.30 26.44
CA THR A 36 -1.68 17.55 27.23
C THR A 36 -3.05 18.20 27.19
N GLU A 37 -3.44 18.87 28.27
CA GLU A 37 -4.67 19.69 28.30
C GLU A 37 -4.60 20.85 27.29
N GLU A 38 -3.40 21.30 26.96
CA GLU A 38 -3.14 22.28 25.90
C GLU A 38 -3.04 21.60 24.53
N GLY A 39 -3.83 22.10 23.57
CA GLY A 39 -3.88 21.62 22.19
C GLY A 39 -5.17 20.85 21.86
N ASP A 40 -5.71 21.08 20.66
CA ASP A 40 -6.91 20.38 20.18
C ASP A 40 -6.53 19.39 19.07
N ILE A 41 -6.57 18.09 19.41
CA ILE A 41 -6.32 16.99 18.45
C ILE A 41 -7.59 16.50 17.75
N THR A 42 -8.75 17.16 17.95
CA THR A 42 -10.03 16.73 17.39
C THR A 42 -9.95 16.57 15.87
N SER A 43 -9.33 17.53 15.18
CA SER A 43 -9.14 17.46 13.72
C SER A 43 -8.30 16.27 13.25
N LEU A 44 -7.32 15.84 14.04
CA LEU A 44 -6.50 14.67 13.72
C LEU A 44 -7.30 13.38 13.90
N ILE A 45 -8.03 13.25 15.01
CA ILE A 45 -8.89 12.09 15.29
C ILE A 45 -9.98 11.97 14.22
N GLU A 46 -10.66 13.08 13.90
CA GLU A 46 -11.67 13.11 12.85
C GLU A 46 -11.09 12.74 11.48
N GLY A 47 -9.88 13.19 11.17
CA GLY A 47 -9.21 12.83 9.93
C GLY A 47 -8.82 11.36 9.84
N VAL A 48 -8.35 10.78 10.94
CA VAL A 48 -8.06 9.34 11.00
C VAL A 48 -9.34 8.53 10.86
N ILE A 49 -10.40 8.89 11.60
CA ILE A 49 -11.71 8.22 11.49
C ILE A 49 -12.24 8.29 10.06
N THR A 50 -12.11 9.46 9.42
CA THR A 50 -12.52 9.65 8.03
C THR A 50 -11.74 8.71 7.10
N ILE A 51 -10.43 8.58 7.27
CA ILE A 51 -9.62 7.66 6.48
C ILE A 51 -10.05 6.21 6.70
N LEU A 52 -10.25 5.81 7.95
CA LEU A 52 -10.65 4.44 8.30
C LEU A 52 -12.05 4.11 7.78
N LEU A 53 -12.98 5.07 7.79
CA LEU A 53 -14.32 4.93 7.19
C LEU A 53 -14.25 4.82 5.67
N ASP A 54 -13.50 5.71 5.00
CA ASP A 54 -13.37 5.71 3.55
C ASP A 54 -12.70 4.41 3.04
N LEU A 55 -11.71 3.90 3.77
CA LEU A 55 -11.09 2.60 3.51
C LEU A 55 -11.95 1.41 4.00
N HIS A 56 -13.09 1.66 4.65
CA HIS A 56 -14.00 0.66 5.20
C HIS A 56 -13.40 -0.23 6.32
N PHE A 57 -12.34 0.21 7.00
CA PHE A 57 -11.76 -0.52 8.14
C PHE A 57 -12.70 -0.51 9.35
N ILE A 58 -13.46 0.58 9.50
CA ILE A 58 -14.41 0.77 10.58
C ILE A 58 -15.80 1.14 10.02
N ARG A 59 -16.83 0.94 10.83
CA ARG A 59 -18.19 1.45 10.61
C ARG A 59 -18.63 2.30 11.80
N LYS A 60 -19.54 3.24 11.55
CA LYS A 60 -20.09 4.14 12.57
C LYS A 60 -21.59 3.87 12.72
N GLU A 61 -22.02 3.56 13.93
CA GLU A 61 -23.43 3.32 14.27
C GLU A 61 -23.78 4.11 15.52
N GLU A 62 -24.87 4.88 15.51
CA GLU A 62 -25.34 5.64 16.68
C GLU A 62 -24.27 6.50 17.40
N GLY A 63 -23.24 6.94 16.66
CA GLY A 63 -22.15 7.77 17.20
C GLY A 63 -20.98 6.99 17.84
N VAL A 64 -21.02 5.66 17.83
CA VAL A 64 -19.90 4.79 18.22
C VAL A 64 -19.24 4.13 17.02
N LEU A 65 -18.00 3.69 17.19
CA LEU A 65 -17.15 3.13 16.14
C LEU A 65 -16.91 1.64 16.39
N PHE A 66 -16.96 0.87 15.30
CA PHE A 66 -16.73 -0.57 15.31
C PHE A 66 -15.74 -0.94 14.21
N ALA A 67 -14.77 -1.81 14.50
CA ALA A 67 -13.99 -2.46 13.44
C ALA A 67 -14.92 -3.33 12.59
N VAL A 68 -14.73 -3.31 11.27
CA VAL A 68 -15.51 -4.14 10.33
C VAL A 68 -15.03 -5.58 10.37
N GLU A 69 -13.72 -5.78 10.48
CA GLU A 69 -13.08 -7.08 10.62
C GLU A 69 -12.24 -7.08 11.91
N ASP A 70 -12.32 -8.16 12.69
CA ASP A 70 -11.46 -8.34 13.85
C ASP A 70 -10.09 -8.89 13.40
N LYS A 71 -9.30 -8.03 12.77
CA LYS A 71 -7.96 -8.33 12.25
C LYS A 71 -6.99 -7.21 12.57
N GLU A 72 -5.76 -7.59 12.91
CA GLU A 72 -4.63 -6.66 13.07
C GLU A 72 -4.41 -5.84 11.80
N TRP A 73 -3.86 -4.64 12.00
CA TRP A 73 -3.50 -3.74 10.92
C TRP A 73 -2.52 -4.40 9.94
N SER A 74 -2.77 -4.20 8.66
CA SER A 74 -1.98 -4.73 7.57
C SER A 74 -1.84 -3.66 6.49
N ASN A 75 -0.60 -3.23 6.22
CA ASN A 75 -0.33 -2.24 5.17
C ASN A 75 -0.75 -2.78 3.79
N LYS A 76 -0.57 -4.08 3.56
CA LYS A 76 -1.12 -4.75 2.38
C LYS A 76 -2.64 -4.60 2.26
N GLU A 77 -3.39 -4.74 3.35
CA GLU A 77 -4.85 -4.58 3.33
C GLU A 77 -5.27 -3.13 2.99
N VAL A 78 -4.49 -2.13 3.43
CA VAL A 78 -4.67 -0.74 3.00
C VAL A 78 -4.58 -0.64 1.47
N PHE A 79 -3.57 -1.25 0.85
CA PHE A 79 -3.42 -1.22 -0.60
C PHE A 79 -4.49 -2.02 -1.34
N LYS A 80 -4.95 -3.16 -0.80
CA LYS A 80 -6.12 -3.87 -1.35
C LYS A 80 -7.36 -2.97 -1.36
N ARG A 81 -7.60 -2.21 -0.29
CA ARG A 81 -8.75 -1.28 -0.19
C ARG A 81 -8.58 -0.07 -1.12
N LEU A 82 -7.39 0.52 -1.21
CA LEU A 82 -7.09 1.57 -2.18
C LEU A 82 -7.27 1.09 -3.63
N SER A 83 -6.80 -0.13 -3.95
CA SER A 83 -6.97 -0.76 -5.26
C SER A 83 -8.45 -0.90 -5.61
N LYS A 84 -9.28 -1.39 -4.68
CA LYS A 84 -10.75 -1.46 -4.85
C LYS A 84 -11.39 -0.11 -5.15
N ILE A 85 -10.98 0.96 -4.46
CA ILE A 85 -11.48 2.33 -4.73
C ILE A 85 -11.10 2.75 -6.15
N SER A 86 -9.85 2.53 -6.56
CA SER A 86 -9.35 2.93 -7.88
C SER A 86 -9.95 2.13 -9.06
N LEU A 87 -10.46 0.92 -8.79
CA LEU A 87 -11.08 0.04 -9.77
C LEU A 87 -12.62 0.08 -9.73
N SER A 88 -13.20 0.79 -8.76
CA SER A 88 -14.65 0.91 -8.60
C SER A 88 -15.23 1.71 -9.76
N GLN A 89 -16.13 1.08 -10.53
CA GLN A 89 -16.87 1.75 -11.62
C GLN A 89 -17.86 2.81 -11.12
N ASN A 90 -18.16 2.81 -9.82
CA ASN A 90 -19.13 3.72 -9.21
C ASN A 90 -18.47 4.97 -8.58
N GLU A 91 -17.14 5.00 -8.47
CA GLU A 91 -16.44 6.16 -7.91
C GLU A 91 -16.29 7.22 -9.01
N ASP A 92 -16.60 8.48 -8.68
CA ASP A 92 -16.29 9.59 -9.57
C ASP A 92 -14.77 9.66 -9.77
N GLU A 93 -14.32 9.57 -11.03
CA GLU A 93 -12.90 9.62 -11.44
C GLU A 93 -12.22 10.94 -11.06
N GLU A 94 -12.98 11.93 -10.57
CA GLU A 94 -12.48 13.21 -10.09
C GLU A 94 -12.68 13.41 -8.58
N SER A 95 -13.20 12.40 -7.88
CA SER A 95 -13.23 12.39 -6.41
C SER A 95 -11.81 12.35 -5.84
N LEU A 96 -11.61 12.95 -4.66
CA LEU A 96 -10.32 12.90 -3.98
C LEU A 96 -9.90 11.46 -3.66
N ASN A 97 -10.86 10.59 -3.32
CA ASN A 97 -10.59 9.21 -2.99
C ASN A 97 -10.04 8.46 -4.21
N TYR A 98 -10.65 8.64 -5.39
CA TYR A 98 -10.12 8.08 -6.64
C TYR A 98 -8.76 8.66 -6.99
N ILE A 99 -8.59 9.98 -6.91
CA ILE A 99 -7.33 10.64 -7.31
C ILE A 99 -6.16 10.10 -6.47
N PHE A 100 -6.30 10.05 -5.15
CA PHE A 100 -5.21 9.62 -4.28
C PHE A 100 -4.96 8.11 -4.30
N SER A 101 -5.99 7.29 -4.49
CA SER A 101 -5.84 5.83 -4.63
C SER A 101 -5.20 5.44 -5.96
N SER A 102 -5.51 6.14 -7.05
CA SER A 102 -4.95 5.87 -8.38
C SER A 102 -3.59 6.55 -8.61
N LEU A 103 -3.19 7.51 -7.77
CA LEU A 103 -2.03 8.38 -8.02
C LEU A 103 -0.73 7.62 -8.28
N TYR A 104 -0.45 6.61 -7.47
CA TYR A 104 0.75 5.78 -7.62
C TYR A 104 0.80 5.11 -9.00
N ASN A 105 -0.34 4.53 -9.42
CA ASN A 105 -0.45 3.86 -10.70
C ASN A 105 -0.24 4.85 -11.87
N GLN A 106 -0.91 6.00 -11.83
CA GLN A 106 -0.92 6.96 -12.93
C GLN A 106 0.41 7.69 -13.12
N VAL A 107 1.10 8.03 -12.02
CA VAL A 107 2.34 8.82 -12.07
C VAL A 107 3.59 7.94 -12.22
N PHE A 108 3.62 6.79 -11.56
CA PHE A 108 4.83 5.97 -11.47
C PHE A 108 4.71 4.72 -12.34
N VAL A 109 3.71 3.88 -12.07
CA VAL A 109 3.62 2.52 -12.65
C VAL A 109 3.35 2.57 -14.16
N LYS A 110 2.30 3.28 -14.58
CA LYS A 110 1.93 3.38 -16.00
C LYS A 110 3.02 3.97 -16.89
N GLN A 111 3.84 4.85 -16.32
CA GLN A 111 4.95 5.54 -17.01
C GLN A 111 6.31 4.89 -16.75
N ASP A 112 6.35 3.77 -16.02
CA ASP A 112 7.57 3.12 -15.53
C ASP A 112 8.60 4.08 -14.90
N LYS A 113 8.10 5.06 -14.14
CA LYS A 113 8.89 6.12 -13.51
C LYS A 113 9.16 5.79 -12.05
N MET A 114 10.43 5.73 -11.68
CA MET A 114 10.86 5.42 -10.30
C MET A 114 10.88 6.65 -9.39
N PHE A 115 11.00 7.86 -9.93
CA PHE A 115 11.16 9.08 -9.14
C PHE A 115 10.43 10.26 -9.79
N GLU A 116 9.64 10.99 -9.01
CA GLU A 116 8.97 12.22 -9.43
C GLU A 116 9.17 13.33 -8.38
N THR A 117 9.62 14.50 -8.81
CA THR A 117 9.82 15.67 -7.96
C THR A 117 8.58 16.54 -7.86
N ASN A 118 7.76 16.59 -8.91
CA ASN A 118 6.60 17.46 -9.03
C ASN A 118 5.30 16.70 -9.23
N ILE A 119 4.97 15.84 -8.27
CA ILE A 119 3.71 15.07 -8.26
C ILE A 119 2.50 16.00 -8.32
N HIS A 120 2.56 17.16 -7.65
CA HIS A 120 1.50 18.16 -7.67
C HIS A 120 1.14 18.62 -9.09
N TYR A 121 2.15 18.89 -9.93
CA TYR A 121 1.91 19.25 -11.33
C TYR A 121 1.25 18.09 -12.09
N HIS A 122 1.74 16.86 -11.93
CA HIS A 122 1.17 15.70 -12.60
C HIS A 122 -0.29 15.45 -12.21
N VAL A 123 -0.62 15.61 -10.94
CA VAL A 123 -2.00 15.46 -10.42
C VAL A 123 -2.90 16.50 -11.08
N ASN A 124 -2.58 17.78 -10.98
CA ASN A 124 -3.44 18.85 -11.50
C ASN A 124 -3.47 18.92 -13.03
N LYS A 125 -2.49 18.31 -13.72
CA LYS A 125 -2.53 18.12 -15.17
C LYS A 125 -3.49 17.00 -15.58
N ASN A 126 -3.55 15.92 -14.82
CA ASN A 126 -4.37 14.75 -15.13
C ASN A 126 -5.81 14.87 -14.59
N PHE A 127 -6.03 15.62 -13.52
CA PHE A 127 -7.32 15.80 -12.85
C PHE A 127 -7.70 17.29 -12.84
N THR A 128 -8.32 17.76 -13.92
CA THR A 128 -8.50 19.21 -14.16
C THR A 128 -9.69 19.82 -13.41
N LYS A 129 -10.69 19.04 -13.03
CA LYS A 129 -11.87 19.56 -12.31
C LYS A 129 -11.68 19.65 -10.80
N THR A 130 -10.72 18.89 -10.24
CA THR A 130 -10.42 18.87 -8.80
C THR A 130 -9.00 19.36 -8.57
N MET A 131 -8.83 20.64 -8.22
CA MET A 131 -7.52 21.19 -7.87
C MET A 131 -7.04 20.65 -6.52
N ILE A 132 -5.85 20.06 -6.51
CA ILE A 132 -5.22 19.48 -5.32
C ILE A 132 -4.03 20.35 -4.92
N GLY A 133 -4.05 20.87 -3.69
CA GLY A 133 -2.95 21.65 -3.13
C GLY A 133 -1.74 20.82 -2.70
N HIS A 134 -0.59 21.48 -2.55
CA HIS A 134 0.68 20.86 -2.13
C HIS A 134 0.60 20.12 -0.79
N GLU A 135 -0.18 20.61 0.17
CA GLU A 135 -0.32 19.98 1.48
C GLU A 135 -0.91 18.58 1.39
N LYS A 136 -1.94 18.37 0.56
CA LYS A 136 -2.54 17.04 0.38
C LYS A 136 -1.59 16.06 -0.32
N ILE A 137 -0.80 16.55 -1.29
CA ILE A 137 0.25 15.74 -1.93
C ILE A 137 1.34 15.37 -0.92
N ASN A 138 1.70 16.29 -0.03
CA ASN A 138 2.67 16.01 1.03
C ASN A 138 2.12 15.02 2.06
N ALA A 139 0.84 15.13 2.43
CA ALA A 139 0.17 14.15 3.28
C ALA A 139 0.18 12.76 2.62
N TRP A 140 -0.25 12.67 1.36
CA TRP A 140 -0.19 11.44 0.56
C TRP A 140 1.21 10.81 0.58
N LYS A 141 2.26 11.59 0.30
CA LYS A 141 3.65 11.09 0.33
C LYS A 141 4.03 10.50 1.70
N ARG A 142 3.59 11.10 2.80
CA ARG A 142 3.87 10.61 4.17
C ARG A 142 3.15 9.30 4.46
N MET A 143 1.87 9.20 4.12
CA MET A 143 1.08 7.96 4.27
C MET A 143 1.68 6.84 3.43
N MET A 144 1.97 7.11 2.16
CA MET A 144 2.56 6.11 1.25
C MET A 144 3.94 5.65 1.71
N GLU A 145 4.78 6.54 2.25
CA GLU A 145 6.05 6.16 2.87
C GLU A 145 5.84 5.28 4.11
N SER A 146 4.90 5.66 4.99
CA SER A 146 4.61 4.91 6.22
C SER A 146 4.09 3.50 5.92
N TRP A 147 3.24 3.35 4.91
CA TRP A 147 2.71 2.05 4.49
C TRP A 147 3.69 1.26 3.60
N GLY A 148 4.86 1.83 3.30
CA GLY A 148 5.95 1.14 2.61
C GLY A 148 5.82 1.11 1.08
N LEU A 149 5.09 2.03 0.47
CA LEU A 149 4.97 2.11 -1.00
C LEU A 149 6.21 2.73 -1.67
N GLY A 150 7.00 3.48 -0.91
CA GLY A 150 8.12 4.25 -1.42
C GLY A 150 8.76 5.12 -0.36
N ARG A 151 9.61 6.06 -0.79
CA ARG A 151 10.35 6.95 0.10
C ARG A 151 10.23 8.39 -0.32
N ARG A 152 10.15 9.31 0.63
CA ARG A 152 10.29 10.73 0.37
C ARG A 152 11.77 11.07 0.20
N VAL A 153 12.11 11.69 -0.93
CA VAL A 153 13.49 12.11 -1.22
C VAL A 153 13.46 13.54 -1.70
N TYR A 154 14.03 14.45 -0.91
CA TYR A 154 13.91 15.90 -1.10
C TYR A 154 12.43 16.33 -1.24
N THR A 155 12.08 17.03 -2.32
CA THR A 155 10.70 17.45 -2.64
C THR A 155 9.89 16.34 -3.31
N GLY A 156 10.55 15.28 -3.80
CA GLY A 156 9.95 14.22 -4.59
C GLY A 156 9.56 12.96 -3.81
N PHE A 157 9.21 11.93 -4.58
CA PHE A 157 8.89 10.60 -4.09
C PHE A 157 9.53 9.54 -4.96
N TYR A 158 10.19 8.58 -4.32
CA TYR A 158 10.84 7.43 -4.94
C TYR A 158 9.95 6.20 -4.79
N ALA A 159 9.37 5.74 -5.90
CA ALA A 159 8.42 4.64 -5.98
C ALA A 159 9.13 3.27 -5.94
N LEU A 160 9.77 2.98 -4.81
CA LEU A 160 10.36 1.68 -4.51
C LEU A 160 9.68 1.09 -3.28
N PRO A 161 8.76 0.11 -3.45
CA PRO A 161 8.11 -0.56 -2.34
C PRO A 161 9.12 -1.15 -1.36
N HIS A 162 8.81 -1.02 -0.07
CA HIS A 162 9.61 -1.58 1.00
C HIS A 162 9.57 -3.12 0.95
N ILE A 163 10.71 -3.72 1.31
CA ILE A 163 10.86 -5.18 1.35
C ILE A 163 9.82 -5.80 2.27
N SER A 164 9.50 -5.17 3.41
CA SER A 164 8.48 -5.65 4.35
C SER A 164 7.08 -5.75 3.73
N LEU A 165 6.64 -4.73 2.99
CA LEU A 165 5.35 -4.74 2.31
C LEU A 165 5.30 -5.85 1.24
N LEU A 166 6.35 -5.96 0.42
CA LEU A 166 6.39 -7.01 -0.60
C LEU A 166 6.47 -8.41 0.03
N GLN A 167 7.18 -8.56 1.14
CA GLN A 167 7.23 -9.82 1.88
C GLN A 167 5.84 -10.22 2.36
N GLU A 168 5.08 -9.27 2.93
CA GLU A 168 3.71 -9.51 3.40
C GLU A 168 2.76 -9.94 2.26
N ILE A 169 2.94 -9.37 1.05
CA ILE A 169 2.20 -9.75 -0.16
C ILE A 169 2.60 -11.16 -0.58
N VAL A 170 3.90 -11.43 -0.70
CA VAL A 170 4.44 -12.71 -1.18
C VAL A 170 4.11 -13.87 -0.23
N GLU A 171 4.20 -13.67 1.07
CA GLU A 171 3.90 -14.69 2.07
C GLU A 171 2.42 -15.12 2.08
N GLU A 172 1.48 -14.21 1.74
CA GLU A 172 0.06 -14.56 1.60
C GLU A 172 -0.22 -15.42 0.37
N VAL A 173 0.54 -15.26 -0.71
CA VAL A 173 0.36 -16.06 -1.94
C VAL A 173 0.64 -17.54 -1.66
N GLY A 174 1.58 -17.84 -0.76
CA GLY A 174 2.01 -19.19 -0.46
C GLY A 174 2.95 -19.77 -1.53
N GLU A 175 2.81 -21.06 -1.82
CA GLU A 175 3.62 -21.73 -2.83
C GLU A 175 3.21 -21.32 -4.24
N TRP A 176 4.17 -20.94 -5.05
CA TRP A 176 3.97 -20.57 -6.45
C TRP A 176 5.20 -20.91 -7.27
N GLU A 177 4.99 -21.41 -8.48
CA GLU A 177 6.06 -21.55 -9.46
C GLU A 177 5.52 -21.17 -10.84
N GLY A 178 6.19 -20.26 -11.53
CA GLY A 178 5.72 -19.84 -12.84
C GLY A 178 6.49 -18.67 -13.44
N ALA A 179 5.92 -18.12 -14.52
CA ALA A 179 6.44 -16.93 -15.17
C ALA A 179 6.39 -15.73 -14.21
N LEU A 180 7.48 -14.96 -14.17
CA LEU A 180 7.57 -13.75 -13.34
C LEU A 180 6.49 -12.73 -13.72
N HIS A 181 6.16 -12.62 -15.02
CA HIS A 181 5.11 -11.72 -15.50
C HIS A 181 3.74 -12.07 -14.91
N LEU A 182 3.32 -13.33 -15.05
CA LEU A 182 2.03 -13.81 -14.54
C LEU A 182 1.94 -13.69 -13.02
N PHE A 183 3.05 -13.94 -12.31
CA PHE A 183 3.09 -13.72 -10.87
C PHE A 183 2.82 -12.26 -10.49
N CYS A 184 3.51 -11.31 -11.14
CA CYS A 184 3.27 -9.90 -10.89
C CYS A 184 1.85 -9.48 -11.27
N GLU A 185 1.34 -9.92 -12.41
CA GLU A 185 0.01 -9.59 -12.91
C GLU A 185 -1.12 -10.15 -12.04
N GLU A 186 -1.05 -11.42 -11.64
CA GLU A 186 -2.15 -12.08 -10.93
C GLU A 186 -2.07 -11.94 -9.41
N LYS A 187 -0.86 -11.82 -8.85
CA LYS A 187 -0.64 -11.91 -7.39
C LYS A 187 -0.27 -10.57 -6.77
N ILE A 188 0.59 -9.79 -7.43
CA ILE A 188 1.02 -8.49 -6.90
C ILE A 188 0.07 -7.38 -7.34
N HIS A 189 -0.24 -7.29 -8.64
CA HIS A 189 -1.02 -6.19 -9.23
C HIS A 189 -2.36 -5.91 -8.52
N PRO A 190 -3.15 -6.92 -8.10
CA PRO A 190 -4.42 -6.68 -7.43
C PRO A 190 -4.28 -5.93 -6.11
N VAL A 191 -3.13 -6.08 -5.44
CA VAL A 191 -2.80 -5.37 -4.19
C VAL A 191 -2.09 -4.06 -4.50
N LEU A 192 -1.01 -4.16 -5.28
CA LEU A 192 -0.07 -3.08 -5.55
C LEU A 192 0.12 -2.97 -7.06
N PRO A 193 -0.31 -1.87 -7.70
CA PRO A 193 -0.15 -1.69 -9.14
C PRO A 193 1.31 -1.86 -9.57
N CYS A 194 1.52 -2.78 -10.51
CA CYS A 194 2.87 -3.16 -10.96
C CYS A 194 2.98 -3.45 -12.46
N ILE A 195 1.92 -3.20 -13.25
CA ILE A 195 1.90 -3.41 -14.70
C ILE A 195 1.83 -2.05 -15.39
N THR A 196 2.79 -1.78 -16.29
CA THR A 196 2.92 -0.52 -17.02
C THR A 196 1.90 -0.44 -18.16
N SER A 197 1.76 0.74 -18.78
CA SER A 197 0.88 0.91 -19.94
C SER A 197 1.29 0.05 -21.16
N GLU A 198 2.55 -0.38 -21.21
CA GLU A 198 3.10 -1.24 -22.28
C GLU A 198 2.95 -2.74 -21.96
N GLY A 199 2.29 -3.09 -20.84
CA GLY A 199 2.19 -4.48 -20.38
C GLY A 199 3.54 -5.03 -19.92
N MET A 200 4.40 -4.18 -19.35
CA MET A 200 5.65 -4.60 -18.71
C MET A 200 5.51 -4.56 -17.19
N ILE A 201 6.39 -5.25 -16.47
CA ILE A 201 6.45 -5.14 -15.01
C ILE A 201 7.17 -3.84 -14.67
N PHE A 202 6.56 -3.04 -13.80
CA PHE A 202 7.14 -1.81 -13.25
C PHE A 202 8.49 -2.09 -12.57
N ARG A 203 9.51 -1.29 -12.89
CA ARG A 203 10.87 -1.47 -12.34
C ARG A 203 10.92 -1.47 -10.82
N GLY A 204 10.07 -0.70 -10.15
CA GLY A 204 10.05 -0.66 -8.68
C GLY A 204 9.60 -1.98 -8.06
N ALA A 205 8.66 -2.68 -8.71
CA ALA A 205 8.25 -4.01 -8.29
C ALA A 205 9.38 -5.04 -8.52
N ILE A 206 10.08 -4.97 -9.66
CA ILE A 206 11.24 -5.83 -9.96
C ILE A 206 12.34 -5.65 -8.90
N PHE A 207 12.77 -4.40 -8.66
CA PHE A 207 13.81 -4.10 -7.69
C PHE A 207 13.40 -4.48 -6.26
N GLY A 208 12.12 -4.32 -5.92
CA GLY A 208 11.60 -4.78 -4.64
C GLY A 208 11.65 -6.31 -4.50
N LEU A 209 11.27 -7.06 -5.53
CA LEU A 209 11.35 -8.53 -5.55
C LEU A 209 12.80 -9.03 -5.50
N MET A 210 13.74 -8.35 -6.13
CA MET A 210 15.18 -8.64 -5.96
C MET A 210 15.61 -8.57 -4.50
N GLY A 211 15.08 -7.60 -3.74
CA GLY A 211 15.36 -7.47 -2.31
C GLY A 211 14.84 -8.63 -1.45
N LEU A 212 13.94 -9.47 -2.00
CA LEU A 212 13.40 -10.67 -1.37
C LEU A 212 14.07 -11.97 -1.86
N GLN A 213 14.95 -11.88 -2.86
CA GLN A 213 15.70 -13.01 -3.36
C GLN A 213 16.49 -13.67 -2.23
N HIS A 214 16.46 -15.00 -2.18
CA HIS A 214 17.10 -15.83 -1.13
C HIS A 214 16.46 -15.77 0.27
N LYS A 215 15.38 -15.02 0.47
CA LYS A 215 14.60 -15.05 1.72
C LYS A 215 13.32 -15.88 1.58
N SER A 216 12.49 -15.49 0.62
CA SER A 216 11.14 -16.04 0.45
C SER A 216 10.88 -16.50 -0.99
N LEU A 217 11.77 -16.11 -1.92
CA LEU A 217 11.61 -16.36 -3.33
C LEU A 217 12.95 -16.59 -4.03
N GLU A 218 12.88 -17.31 -5.14
CA GLU A 218 13.97 -17.57 -6.07
C GLU A 218 13.55 -17.06 -7.44
N ILE A 219 14.31 -16.09 -7.99
CA ILE A 219 14.11 -15.57 -9.35
C ILE A 219 15.21 -16.17 -10.22
N SER A 220 14.82 -16.72 -11.37
CA SER A 220 15.74 -17.42 -12.27
C SER A 220 15.40 -17.18 -13.74
N TYR A 221 16.29 -17.68 -14.59
CA TYR A 221 16.08 -17.77 -16.02
C TYR A 221 15.73 -19.21 -16.42
N LYS A 222 14.65 -19.38 -17.17
CA LYS A 222 14.35 -20.63 -17.89
C LYS A 222 14.38 -20.36 -19.39
N GLN A 223 15.28 -21.06 -20.09
CA GLN A 223 15.39 -21.03 -21.55
C GLN A 223 14.12 -21.60 -22.22
N ASP A 224 13.88 -21.22 -23.47
CA ASP A 224 12.81 -21.74 -24.34
C ASP A 224 11.36 -21.46 -23.90
N LEU A 225 11.15 -20.52 -22.98
CA LEU A 225 9.81 -20.06 -22.61
C LEU A 225 9.42 -18.79 -23.39
N PRO A 226 8.14 -18.63 -23.81
CA PRO A 226 7.67 -17.44 -24.53
C PRO A 226 7.49 -16.21 -23.63
N PHE A 227 8.16 -16.16 -22.48
CA PHE A 227 8.01 -15.09 -21.49
C PHE A 227 9.13 -14.06 -21.62
N LYS A 228 8.77 -12.78 -21.48
CA LYS A 228 9.72 -11.67 -21.47
C LYS A 228 10.66 -11.79 -20.26
N SER A 229 11.91 -11.40 -20.46
CA SER A 229 12.90 -11.32 -19.38
C SER A 229 12.96 -9.93 -18.75
N TYR A 230 13.29 -9.90 -17.46
CA TYR A 230 13.32 -8.73 -16.58
C TYR A 230 14.65 -8.65 -15.82
N GLY A 231 14.84 -7.57 -15.07
CA GLY A 231 16.05 -7.31 -14.28
C GLY A 231 17.08 -6.47 -15.01
N PRO A 232 18.17 -6.06 -14.33
CA PRO A 232 19.21 -5.19 -14.89
C PRO A 232 19.84 -5.74 -16.18
N ASN A 233 19.98 -7.06 -16.28
CA ASN A 233 20.60 -7.75 -17.40
C ASN A 233 19.61 -8.58 -18.24
N GLN A 234 18.30 -8.39 -18.07
CA GLN A 234 17.26 -9.18 -18.74
C GLN A 234 17.41 -10.71 -18.54
N GLU A 235 17.74 -11.11 -17.33
CA GLU A 235 18.07 -12.49 -16.98
C GLU A 235 16.98 -13.19 -16.16
N TRP A 236 15.81 -12.56 -15.96
CA TRP A 236 14.75 -13.13 -15.12
C TRP A 236 13.43 -13.27 -15.85
N ASN A 237 12.96 -14.50 -16.00
CA ASN A 237 11.63 -14.77 -16.55
C ASN A 237 10.82 -15.76 -15.69
N TRP A 238 11.42 -16.31 -14.63
CA TRP A 238 10.82 -17.32 -13.77
C TRP A 238 10.91 -16.96 -12.29
N ILE A 239 9.88 -17.30 -11.53
CA ILE A 239 9.85 -17.14 -10.06
C ILE A 239 9.35 -18.41 -9.39
N GLN A 240 9.99 -18.75 -8.27
CA GLN A 240 9.58 -19.83 -7.38
C GLN A 240 9.49 -19.31 -5.95
N LEU A 241 8.33 -19.50 -5.31
CA LEU A 241 8.10 -19.26 -3.89
C LEU A 241 8.15 -20.59 -3.16
N LYS A 242 9.05 -20.70 -2.18
CA LYS A 242 9.12 -21.88 -1.30
C LYS A 242 8.40 -21.53 -0.01
N LYS A 243 7.55 -22.44 0.47
CA LYS A 243 6.99 -22.32 1.82
C LYS A 243 8.15 -22.35 2.80
N LYS A 244 8.20 -21.41 3.74
CA LYS A 244 9.08 -21.56 4.91
C LYS A 244 8.70 -22.89 5.56
N GLN A 245 9.58 -23.89 5.44
CA GLN A 245 9.52 -25.03 6.34
C GLN A 245 9.63 -24.44 7.73
N GLY A 246 8.59 -24.62 8.54
CA GLY A 246 8.64 -24.21 9.94
C GLY A 246 9.87 -24.83 10.60
N ASP A 247 10.50 -24.09 11.48
CA ASP A 247 11.45 -24.61 12.47
C ASP A 247 10.76 -25.71 13.29
N ASN A 248 10.70 -26.91 12.73
CA ASN A 248 10.45 -28.17 13.41
C ASN A 248 11.72 -29.00 13.25
N ASP A 249 12.83 -28.51 13.80
CA ASP A 249 13.87 -29.38 14.35
C ASP A 249 13.75 -29.31 15.87
N ASP A 250 12.63 -29.84 16.34
CA ASP A 250 12.50 -30.34 17.70
C ASP A 250 13.58 -31.41 17.90
N THR A 251 14.60 -31.03 18.66
CA THR A 251 15.14 -31.80 19.78
C THR A 251 14.71 -33.27 19.86
N MET A 252 15.19 -34.15 18.98
CA MET A 252 15.33 -35.58 19.29
C MET A 252 16.42 -36.23 18.44
N SER A 253 17.62 -36.29 18.99
CA SER A 253 18.56 -37.37 18.73
C SER A 253 19.28 -37.67 20.05
N LYS A 254 19.08 -38.93 20.48
CA LYS A 254 19.46 -39.54 21.76
C LYS A 254 20.94 -39.49 22.06
#